data_AF-A0A7X7E055-F1
#
_entry.id   AF-A0A7X7E055-F1
#
_cell.length_a   1.000
_cell.length_b   1.000
_cell.length_c   1.000
_cell.angle_alpha   90.00
_cell.angle_beta   90.00
_cell.angle_gamma   90.00
#
_symmetry.space_group_name_H-M   'P 1'
#
loop_
_entity.id
_entity.type
_entity.pdbx_description
1 polymer ?
#
loop_
_entity_poly.entity_id
_entity_poly.type
_entity_poly.pdbx_seq_one_letter_code
_entity_poly.pdbx_strand_id
1 'polypeptide(L)'
;MTFKGTMVDKRRFFRNNIIDVGFVFFLLILFSIGILTPLFNFIRLQYETSTNSHFRVVNVAKFNNAANTDLQYSNVSNTVLVLVAIAVIAVFIILTLLFWHEKALRKRVEKKLMNYQENLNKFFQERTDEFKRSERQWVSILSSLADAVIATNETGHIIFMNTIAEKTTGWSKSDAFHRPFLQIFKLLSEEHRQPLDDMFTRIFKGENVTDLPVHILLVKKNGDEIPIVCHGSQLKSENGSSIGVVFVFYDNTKHRQNELALRNQAMLLNFAHDAIFVFDTDNKITFWNRGAEETYGWTSAEAVGRVIYDLLNTRYPTSQQNIKTELENTG
;
A
#
# COMPACT_ATOMS: atom_id res chain seq x y z
N MET A 1 -31.15 17.04 8.43
CA MET A 1 -31.32 18.51 8.39
C MET A 1 -30.33 19.06 7.36
N THR A 2 -30.75 19.15 6.10
CA THR A 2 -31.25 20.36 5.42
C THR A 2 -30.15 21.35 5.01
N PHE A 3 -29.55 21.15 3.83
CA PHE A 3 -29.08 22.24 2.94
C PHE A 3 -28.67 21.72 1.54
N LYS A 4 -29.63 21.24 0.73
CA LYS A 4 -29.37 20.89 -0.68
C LYS A 4 -30.49 21.26 -1.67
N GLY A 5 -31.50 22.03 -1.22
CA GLY A 5 -32.71 22.32 -2.02
C GLY A 5 -32.70 23.62 -2.83
N THR A 6 -31.83 24.60 -2.56
CA THR A 6 -32.07 25.99 -3.00
C THR A 6 -31.35 26.44 -4.29
N MET A 7 -30.41 25.66 -4.85
CA MET A 7 -29.67 26.08 -6.06
C MET A 7 -30.22 25.52 -7.39
N VAL A 8 -31.01 24.44 -7.35
CA VAL A 8 -31.61 23.85 -8.56
C VAL A 8 -32.81 24.65 -9.04
N ASP A 9 -33.56 25.28 -8.11
CA ASP A 9 -34.78 26.03 -8.44
C ASP A 9 -34.50 27.38 -9.11
N LYS A 10 -33.45 28.10 -8.68
CA LYS A 10 -33.10 29.40 -9.29
C LYS A 10 -32.69 29.27 -10.76
N ARG A 11 -32.03 28.18 -11.18
CA ARG A 11 -31.68 27.98 -12.61
C ARG A 11 -32.87 27.58 -13.47
N ARG A 12 -33.90 26.95 -12.90
CA ARG A 12 -35.16 26.64 -13.60
C ARG A 12 -36.01 27.91 -13.78
N PHE A 13 -36.07 28.75 -12.74
CA PHE A 13 -36.78 30.02 -12.78
C PHE A 13 -36.19 31.02 -13.79
N PHE A 14 -34.86 31.19 -13.82
CA PHE A 14 -34.21 32.08 -14.80
C PHE A 14 -34.30 31.55 -16.25
N ARG A 15 -34.31 30.23 -16.45
CA ARG A 15 -34.36 29.65 -17.80
C ARG A 15 -35.75 29.74 -18.44
N ASN A 16 -36.82 29.68 -17.64
CA ASN A 16 -38.17 29.89 -18.16
C ASN A 16 -38.43 31.38 -18.47
N ASN A 17 -37.94 32.29 -17.63
CA ASN A 17 -38.09 33.74 -17.87
C ASN A 17 -37.33 34.25 -19.11
N ILE A 18 -36.17 33.67 -19.47
CA ILE A 18 -35.43 34.10 -20.68
C ILE A 18 -36.13 33.64 -21.97
N ILE A 19 -36.81 32.48 -21.93
CA ILE A 19 -37.60 31.99 -23.08
C ILE A 19 -38.84 32.87 -23.26
N ASP A 20 -39.49 33.31 -22.18
CA ASP A 20 -40.61 34.26 -22.22
C ASP A 20 -40.19 35.66 -22.70
N VAL A 21 -39.05 36.18 -22.23
CA VAL A 21 -38.54 37.50 -22.67
C VAL A 21 -38.13 37.47 -24.14
N GLY A 22 -37.54 36.38 -24.62
CA GLY A 22 -37.20 36.18 -26.02
C GLY A 22 -38.44 36.08 -26.93
N PHE A 23 -39.50 35.43 -26.46
CA PHE A 23 -40.77 35.31 -27.19
C PHE A 23 -41.54 36.65 -27.24
N VAL A 24 -41.52 37.42 -26.15
CA VAL A 24 -42.10 38.78 -26.10
C VAL A 24 -41.33 39.74 -27.00
N PHE A 25 -40.00 39.68 -27.02
CA PHE A 25 -39.19 40.48 -27.96
C PHE A 25 -39.45 40.08 -29.42
N PHE A 26 -39.65 38.79 -29.71
CA PHE A 26 -40.01 38.31 -31.03
C PHE A 26 -41.39 38.83 -31.48
N LEU A 27 -42.39 38.83 -30.61
CA LEU A 27 -43.70 39.43 -30.90
C LEU A 27 -43.62 40.94 -31.12
N LEU A 28 -42.79 41.65 -30.34
CA LEU A 28 -42.56 43.09 -30.52
C LEU A 28 -41.83 43.41 -31.82
N ILE A 29 -40.88 42.57 -32.24
CA ILE A 29 -40.17 42.71 -33.51
C ILE A 29 -41.13 42.46 -34.68
N LEU A 30 -41.97 41.42 -34.61
CA LEU A 30 -43.03 41.17 -35.60
C LEU A 30 -44.05 42.32 -35.69
N PHE A 31 -44.34 42.97 -34.57
CA PHE A 31 -45.19 44.17 -34.51
C PHE A 31 -44.50 45.39 -35.14
N SER A 32 -43.20 45.58 -34.88
CA SER A 32 -42.42 46.72 -35.39
C SER A 32 -42.12 46.67 -36.89
N ILE A 33 -42.04 45.46 -37.47
CA ILE A 33 -41.78 45.24 -38.91
C ILE A 33 -43.09 45.32 -39.75
N GLY A 34 -44.23 45.54 -39.10
CA GLY A 34 -45.50 45.78 -39.78
C GLY A 34 -46.21 44.54 -40.33
N ILE A 35 -45.76 43.34 -39.93
CA ILE A 35 -46.30 42.05 -40.40
C ILE A 35 -47.75 41.84 -39.90
N LEU A 36 -48.08 42.39 -38.73
CA LEU A 36 -49.44 42.36 -38.13
C LEU A 36 -50.33 43.54 -38.54
N THR A 37 -49.75 44.60 -39.11
CA THR A 37 -50.46 45.81 -39.55
C THR A 37 -51.55 45.54 -40.59
N PRO A 38 -51.38 44.67 -41.60
CA PRO A 38 -52.47 44.35 -42.53
C PRO A 38 -53.60 43.56 -41.87
N LEU A 39 -53.34 42.68 -40.90
CA LEU A 39 -54.38 41.97 -40.15
C LEU A 39 -55.17 42.94 -39.25
N PHE A 40 -54.47 43.88 -38.62
CA PHE A 40 -55.07 44.92 -37.78
C PHE A 40 -55.91 45.90 -38.60
N ASN A 41 -55.43 46.31 -39.78
CA ASN A 41 -56.18 47.14 -40.72
C ASN A 41 -57.38 46.38 -41.32
N PHE A 42 -57.27 45.07 -41.58
CA PHE A 42 -58.39 44.25 -42.05
C PHE A 42 -59.49 44.12 -40.99
N ILE A 43 -59.13 43.89 -39.72
CA ILE A 43 -60.07 43.87 -38.59
C ILE A 43 -60.72 45.24 -38.39
N ARG A 44 -59.95 46.34 -38.52
CA ARG A 44 -60.46 47.71 -38.45
C ARG A 44 -61.43 48.03 -39.59
N LEU A 45 -61.14 47.62 -40.82
CA LEU A 45 -62.02 47.80 -41.98
C LEU A 45 -63.32 46.99 -41.86
N GLN A 46 -63.28 45.77 -41.32
CA GLN A 46 -64.48 45.00 -40.99
C GLN A 46 -65.36 45.71 -39.94
N TYR A 47 -64.73 46.42 -38.99
CA TYR A 47 -65.44 47.21 -37.98
C TYR A 47 -66.05 48.52 -38.53
N GLU A 48 -65.32 49.24 -39.38
CA GLU A 48 -65.76 50.51 -40.00
C GLU A 48 -66.82 50.28 -41.10
N THR A 49 -66.77 49.17 -41.84
CA THR A 49 -67.80 48.81 -42.85
C THR A 49 -69.13 48.42 -42.22
N SER A 50 -69.15 47.96 -40.96
CA SER A 50 -70.39 47.71 -40.21
C SER A 50 -71.07 48.99 -39.72
N THR A 51 -70.42 50.16 -39.79
CA THR A 51 -70.91 51.39 -39.14
C THR A 51 -71.24 52.54 -40.09
N ASN A 52 -70.89 52.49 -41.38
CA ASN A 52 -71.20 53.56 -42.33
C ASN A 52 -71.70 53.05 -43.68
N SER A 53 -72.99 52.73 -43.74
CA SER A 53 -73.73 52.60 -45.00
C SER A 53 -74.32 53.96 -45.39
N HIS A 54 -73.58 54.79 -46.14
CA HIS A 54 -74.11 55.79 -47.10
C HIS A 54 -73.00 56.74 -47.58
N PHE A 55 -72.44 56.52 -48.79
CA PHE A 55 -72.46 57.49 -49.92
C PHE A 55 -71.64 56.96 -51.12
N ARG A 56 -72.13 57.22 -52.33
CA ARG A 56 -71.64 56.68 -53.62
C ARG A 56 -70.78 57.72 -54.39
N VAL A 57 -69.76 57.19 -55.08
CA VAL A 57 -69.36 57.37 -56.50
C VAL A 57 -69.09 58.79 -57.05
N VAL A 58 -67.80 59.11 -57.29
CA VAL A 58 -67.26 59.72 -58.53
C VAL A 58 -65.76 59.32 -58.67
N ASN A 59 -65.32 59.01 -59.90
CA ASN A 59 -63.97 58.63 -60.42
C ASN A 59 -63.64 57.14 -60.54
N VAL A 60 -63.92 56.55 -61.72
CA VAL A 60 -63.54 55.16 -62.06
C VAL A 60 -62.31 55.09 -62.99
N ALA A 61 -62.03 56.10 -63.81
CA ALA A 61 -60.97 56.00 -64.83
C ALA A 61 -59.55 56.40 -64.35
N LYS A 62 -59.39 57.43 -63.49
CA LYS A 62 -58.09 57.74 -62.85
C LYS A 62 -57.76 56.76 -61.72
N PHE A 63 -58.78 56.18 -61.09
CA PHE A 63 -58.61 55.17 -60.06
C PHE A 63 -58.06 53.87 -60.63
N ASN A 64 -58.43 53.44 -61.84
CA ASN A 64 -57.95 52.16 -62.38
C ASN A 64 -56.43 52.14 -62.68
N ASN A 65 -55.82 53.24 -63.13
CA ASN A 65 -54.37 53.27 -63.38
C ASN A 65 -53.55 53.48 -62.10
N ALA A 66 -54.05 54.29 -61.15
CA ALA A 66 -53.44 54.45 -59.82
C ALA A 66 -53.62 53.16 -58.98
N ALA A 67 -54.79 52.55 -59.01
CA ALA A 67 -55.07 51.28 -58.32
C ALA A 67 -54.27 50.12 -58.92
N ASN A 68 -54.05 50.06 -60.24
CA ASN A 68 -53.19 49.02 -60.83
C ASN A 68 -51.71 49.20 -60.45
N THR A 69 -51.22 50.43 -60.35
CA THR A 69 -49.86 50.69 -59.85
C THR A 69 -49.76 50.41 -58.35
N ASP A 70 -50.71 50.85 -57.52
CA ASP A 70 -50.78 50.56 -56.08
C ASP A 70 -50.97 49.06 -55.77
N LEU A 71 -51.72 48.32 -56.60
CA LEU A 71 -51.85 46.85 -56.53
C LEU A 71 -50.54 46.16 -56.92
N GLN A 72 -49.80 46.69 -57.90
CA GLN A 72 -48.50 46.15 -58.30
C GLN A 72 -47.44 46.41 -57.21
N TYR A 73 -47.42 47.60 -56.61
CA TYR A 73 -46.50 47.94 -55.50
C TYR A 73 -46.84 47.20 -54.20
N SER A 74 -48.12 46.99 -53.87
CA SER A 74 -48.53 46.23 -52.68
C SER A 74 -48.18 44.73 -52.79
N ASN A 75 -48.31 44.12 -53.97
CA ASN A 75 -47.92 42.72 -54.19
C ASN A 75 -46.40 42.50 -54.08
N VAL A 76 -45.59 43.44 -54.57
CA VAL A 76 -44.12 43.39 -54.41
C VAL A 76 -43.73 43.60 -52.94
N SER A 77 -44.38 44.54 -52.23
CA SER A 77 -44.12 44.76 -50.80
C SER A 77 -44.44 43.53 -49.94
N ASN A 78 -45.53 42.81 -50.25
CA ASN A 78 -45.93 41.61 -49.51
C ASN A 78 -44.98 40.43 -49.75
N THR A 79 -44.50 40.24 -50.98
CA THR A 79 -43.54 39.16 -51.29
C THR A 79 -42.19 39.39 -50.60
N VAL A 80 -41.71 40.63 -50.57
CA VAL A 80 -40.48 41.01 -49.84
C VAL A 80 -40.64 40.74 -48.34
N LEU A 81 -41.76 41.12 -47.73
CA LEU A 81 -42.02 40.91 -46.31
C LEU A 81 -42.10 39.43 -45.93
N VAL A 82 -42.69 38.58 -46.78
CA VAL A 82 -42.71 37.11 -46.59
C VAL A 82 -41.29 36.53 -46.67
N LEU A 83 -40.46 36.97 -47.62
CA LEU A 83 -39.08 36.51 -47.74
C LEU A 83 -38.23 36.89 -46.51
N VAL A 84 -38.42 38.11 -45.99
CA VAL A 84 -37.76 38.56 -44.76
C VAL A 84 -38.20 37.70 -43.56
N ALA A 85 -39.50 37.42 -43.41
CA ALA A 85 -40.00 36.57 -42.34
C ALA A 85 -39.41 35.16 -42.40
N ILE A 86 -39.34 34.56 -43.59
CA ILE A 86 -38.71 33.24 -43.79
C ILE A 86 -37.23 33.28 -43.42
N ALA A 87 -36.50 34.32 -43.84
CA ALA A 87 -35.09 34.48 -43.51
C ALA A 87 -34.86 34.59 -41.99
N VAL A 88 -35.70 35.35 -41.28
CA VAL A 88 -35.64 35.48 -39.81
C VAL A 88 -35.91 34.14 -39.13
N ILE A 89 -36.92 33.39 -39.58
CA ILE A 89 -37.24 32.06 -39.06
C ILE A 89 -36.08 31.08 -39.31
N ALA A 90 -35.50 31.10 -40.51
CA ALA A 90 -34.36 30.25 -40.86
C ALA A 90 -33.14 30.55 -39.98
N VAL A 91 -32.82 31.83 -39.76
CA VAL A 91 -31.74 32.25 -38.85
C VAL A 91 -32.00 31.77 -37.43
N PHE A 92 -33.23 31.90 -36.94
CA PHE A 92 -33.59 31.42 -35.61
C PHE A 92 -33.42 29.91 -35.47
N ILE A 93 -33.89 29.12 -36.45
CA ILE A 93 -33.70 27.67 -36.47
C ILE A 93 -32.20 27.34 -36.44
N ILE A 94 -31.38 28.00 -37.25
CA ILE A 94 -29.92 27.81 -37.27
C ILE A 94 -29.31 28.11 -35.89
N LEU A 95 -29.68 29.22 -35.25
CA LEU A 95 -29.17 29.58 -33.92
C LEU A 95 -29.55 28.56 -32.85
N THR A 96 -30.79 28.05 -32.88
CA THR A 96 -31.21 27.01 -31.94
C THR A 96 -30.46 25.70 -32.15
N LEU A 97 -30.22 25.30 -33.40
CA LEU A 97 -29.42 24.12 -33.75
C LEU A 97 -27.97 24.27 -33.29
N LEU A 98 -27.34 25.43 -33.51
CA LEU A 98 -25.99 25.73 -33.04
C LEU A 98 -25.91 25.67 -31.51
N PHE A 99 -26.87 26.27 -30.81
CA PHE A 99 -26.95 26.22 -29.35
C PHE A 99 -27.07 24.79 -28.82
N TRP A 100 -27.94 23.97 -29.42
CA TRP A 100 -28.08 22.56 -29.04
C TRP A 100 -26.83 21.75 -29.36
N HIS A 101 -26.18 21.99 -30.49
CA HIS A 101 -24.95 21.34 -30.89
C HIS A 101 -23.81 21.61 -29.89
N GLU A 102 -23.60 22.89 -29.54
CA GLU A 102 -22.59 23.31 -28.57
C GLU A 102 -22.84 22.68 -27.20
N LYS A 103 -24.09 22.70 -26.74
CA LYS A 103 -24.48 22.10 -25.46
C LYS A 103 -24.28 20.59 -25.45
N ALA A 104 -24.56 19.92 -26.56
CA ALA A 104 -24.30 18.49 -26.72
C ALA A 104 -22.79 18.19 -26.70
N LEU A 105 -21.97 19.02 -27.36
CA LEU A 105 -20.52 18.88 -27.38
C LEU A 105 -19.92 19.07 -25.97
N ARG A 106 -20.33 20.14 -25.26
CA ARG A 106 -19.92 20.39 -23.87
C ARG A 106 -20.21 19.20 -22.96
N LYS A 107 -21.43 18.64 -23.02
CA LYS A 107 -21.79 17.43 -22.27
C LYS A 107 -20.92 16.22 -22.58
N ARG A 108 -20.55 16.01 -23.86
CA ARG A 108 -19.66 14.90 -24.25
C ARG A 108 -18.26 15.07 -23.66
N VAL A 109 -17.74 16.30 -23.67
CA VAL A 109 -16.42 16.62 -23.10
C VAL A 109 -16.45 16.45 -21.58
N GLU A 110 -17.45 16.99 -20.89
CA GLU A 110 -17.62 16.82 -19.44
C GLU A 110 -17.72 15.34 -19.06
N LYS A 111 -18.49 14.54 -19.81
CA LYS A 111 -18.60 13.10 -19.57
C LYS A 111 -17.27 12.38 -19.75
N LYS A 112 -16.52 12.69 -20.81
CA LYS A 112 -15.17 12.14 -21.02
C LYS A 112 -14.23 12.53 -19.88
N LEU A 113 -14.24 13.79 -19.47
CA LEU A 113 -13.41 14.30 -18.38
C LEU A 113 -13.71 13.58 -17.06
N MET A 114 -15.00 13.43 -16.72
CA MET A 114 -15.42 12.70 -15.51
C MET A 114 -14.96 11.24 -15.56
N ASN A 115 -15.13 10.55 -16.70
CA ASN A 115 -14.63 9.19 -16.86
C ASN A 115 -13.11 9.11 -16.71
N TYR A 116 -12.35 10.06 -17.27
CA TYR A 116 -10.90 10.10 -17.10
C TYR A 116 -10.51 10.31 -15.64
N GLN A 117 -11.16 11.26 -14.95
CA GLN A 117 -10.90 11.51 -13.53
C GLN A 117 -11.24 10.30 -12.66
N GLU A 118 -12.36 9.63 -12.92
CA GLU A 118 -12.76 8.43 -12.19
C GLU A 118 -11.79 7.27 -12.42
N ASN A 119 -11.41 7.00 -13.67
CA ASN A 119 -10.44 5.96 -14.00
C ASN A 119 -9.06 6.25 -13.39
N LEU A 120 -8.62 7.50 -13.44
CA LEU A 120 -7.33 7.92 -12.88
C LEU A 120 -7.34 7.76 -11.35
N ASN A 121 -8.40 8.22 -10.68
CA ASN A 121 -8.55 8.05 -9.24
C ASN A 121 -8.60 6.57 -8.86
N LYS A 122 -9.34 5.74 -9.62
CA LYS A 122 -9.40 4.30 -9.39
C LYS A 122 -8.01 3.67 -9.53
N PHE A 123 -7.26 4.01 -10.57
CA PHE A 123 -5.89 3.53 -10.76
C PHE A 123 -4.97 3.93 -9.61
N PHE A 124 -5.02 5.18 -9.15
CA PHE A 124 -4.24 5.62 -8.00
C PHE A 124 -4.62 4.90 -6.71
N GLN A 125 -5.90 4.67 -6.47
CA GLN A 125 -6.37 3.90 -5.31
C GLN A 125 -5.89 2.46 -5.38
N GLU A 126 -6.02 1.79 -6.52
CA GLU A 126 -5.55 0.42 -6.72
C GLU A 126 -4.04 0.30 -6.47
N ARG A 127 -3.23 1.21 -7.01
CA ARG A 127 -1.78 1.25 -6.77
C ARG A 127 -1.42 1.53 -5.32
N THR A 128 -2.15 2.43 -4.67
CA THR A 128 -1.93 2.75 -3.25
C THR A 128 -2.27 1.56 -2.36
N ASP A 129 -3.37 0.86 -2.65
CA ASP A 129 -3.79 -0.32 -1.92
C ASP A 129 -2.84 -1.50 -2.14
N GLU A 130 -2.38 -1.71 -3.36
CA GLU A 130 -1.37 -2.71 -3.70
C GLU A 130 -0.06 -2.46 -2.92
N PHE A 131 0.44 -1.23 -2.94
CA PHE A 131 1.63 -0.82 -2.20
C PHE A 131 1.46 -1.05 -0.69
N LYS A 132 0.35 -0.57 -0.11
CA LYS A 132 0.04 -0.78 1.32
C LYS A 132 -0.14 -2.25 1.69
N ARG A 133 -0.63 -3.09 0.78
CA ARG A 133 -0.74 -4.55 1.00
C ARG A 133 0.65 -5.18 1.02
N SER A 134 1.48 -4.86 0.03
CA SER A 134 2.86 -5.35 -0.04
C SER A 134 3.66 -4.93 1.19
N GLU A 135 3.58 -3.66 1.60
CA GLU A 135 4.24 -3.14 2.80
C GLU A 135 3.77 -3.87 4.06
N ARG A 136 2.46 -4.03 4.25
CA ARG A 136 1.91 -4.77 5.40
C ARG A 136 2.36 -6.23 5.42
N GLN A 137 2.40 -6.87 4.26
CA GLN A 137 2.86 -8.25 4.14
C GLN A 137 4.35 -8.36 4.50
N TRP A 138 5.19 -7.45 4.00
CA TRP A 138 6.61 -7.38 4.34
C TRP A 138 6.84 -7.17 5.83
N VAL A 139 6.17 -6.19 6.43
CA VAL A 139 6.24 -5.94 7.88
C VAL A 139 5.78 -7.16 8.66
N SER A 140 4.71 -7.84 8.25
CA SER A 140 4.23 -9.06 8.90
C SER A 140 5.24 -10.20 8.82
N ILE A 141 5.84 -10.44 7.65
CA ILE A 141 6.86 -11.48 7.48
C ILE A 141 8.05 -11.18 8.40
N LEU A 142 8.59 -9.95 8.33
CA LEU A 142 9.75 -9.57 9.13
C LEU A 142 9.47 -9.52 10.63
N SER A 143 8.23 -9.23 11.04
CA SER A 143 7.83 -9.25 12.46
C SER A 143 7.55 -10.65 12.99
N SER A 144 7.23 -11.60 12.11
CA SER A 144 7.03 -13.01 12.47
C SER A 144 8.33 -13.80 12.62
N LEU A 145 9.43 -13.28 12.07
CA LEU A 145 10.76 -13.84 12.29
C LEU A 145 11.08 -13.77 13.79
N ALA A 146 11.58 -14.88 14.33
CA ALA A 146 12.00 -14.97 15.73
C ALA A 146 13.29 -14.17 16.01
N ASP A 147 13.96 -13.69 14.95
CA ASP A 147 15.25 -13.04 15.02
C ASP A 147 15.11 -11.52 14.88
N ALA A 148 16.05 -10.81 15.48
CA ALA A 148 16.15 -9.36 15.35
C ALA A 148 16.69 -9.01 13.96
N VAL A 149 15.92 -8.27 13.17
CA VAL A 149 16.31 -7.84 11.82
C VAL A 149 16.47 -6.32 11.77
N ILE A 150 17.63 -5.88 11.29
CA ILE A 150 18.01 -4.46 11.15
C ILE A 150 18.49 -4.25 9.72
N ALA A 151 18.01 -3.22 9.03
CA ALA A 151 18.53 -2.87 7.71
C ALA A 151 19.07 -1.45 7.70
N THR A 152 20.11 -1.25 6.90
CA THR A 152 20.81 0.01 6.70
C THR A 152 20.76 0.44 5.24
N ASN A 153 20.99 1.73 4.97
CA ASN A 153 21.25 2.23 3.62
C ASN A 153 22.73 2.07 3.23
N GLU A 154 23.09 2.58 2.06
CA GLU A 154 24.45 2.60 1.49
C GLU A 154 25.53 3.26 2.38
N THR A 155 25.12 4.10 3.33
CA THR A 155 26.03 4.84 4.23
C THR A 155 26.03 4.27 5.66
N GLY A 156 25.33 3.16 5.90
CA GLY A 156 25.26 2.52 7.21
C GLY A 156 24.24 3.13 8.18
N HIS A 157 23.37 4.02 7.70
CA HIS A 157 22.27 4.55 8.52
C HIS A 157 21.09 3.59 8.56
N ILE A 158 20.51 3.40 9.73
CA ILE A 158 19.40 2.46 9.94
C ILE A 158 18.14 2.98 9.25
N ILE A 159 17.56 2.15 8.40
CA ILE A 159 16.30 2.41 7.67
C ILE A 159 15.17 1.46 8.10
N PHE A 160 15.49 0.39 8.82
CA PHE A 160 14.51 -0.58 9.28
C PHE A 160 14.96 -1.31 10.54
N MET A 161 14.00 -1.57 11.42
CA MET A 161 14.10 -2.49 12.55
C MET A 161 12.76 -3.20 12.74
N ASN A 162 12.77 -4.52 12.93
CA ASN A 162 11.58 -5.26 13.35
C ASN A 162 11.37 -5.17 14.88
N THR A 163 10.20 -5.57 15.35
CA THR A 163 9.84 -5.54 16.79
C THR A 163 10.78 -6.37 17.65
N ILE A 164 11.32 -7.47 17.11
CA ILE A 164 12.28 -8.30 17.83
C ILE A 164 13.60 -7.55 18.01
N ALA A 165 14.10 -6.85 16.99
CA ALA A 165 15.29 -6.00 17.10
C ALA A 165 15.13 -4.92 18.16
N GLU A 166 13.95 -4.30 18.28
CA GLU A 166 13.69 -3.33 19.35
C GLU A 166 13.83 -3.95 20.74
N LYS A 167 13.25 -5.14 20.95
CA LYS A 167 13.33 -5.87 22.23
C LYS A 167 14.75 -6.36 22.55
N THR A 168 15.43 -6.92 21.55
CA THR A 168 16.78 -7.49 21.70
C THR A 168 17.81 -6.40 21.98
N THR A 169 17.71 -5.25 21.31
CA THR A 169 18.70 -4.17 21.45
C THR A 169 18.34 -3.12 22.52
N GLY A 170 17.07 -3.05 22.91
CA GLY A 170 16.55 -2.00 23.79
C GLY A 170 16.39 -0.63 23.12
N TRP A 171 16.68 -0.53 21.82
CA TRP A 171 16.48 0.69 21.03
C TRP A 171 15.12 0.65 20.33
N SER A 172 14.34 1.73 20.44
CA SER A 172 13.15 1.87 19.63
C SER A 172 13.53 2.17 18.18
N LYS A 173 12.72 1.72 17.23
CA LYS A 173 12.87 2.03 15.80
C LYS A 173 12.93 3.54 15.61
N SER A 174 12.07 4.32 16.28
CA SER A 174 12.05 5.78 16.16
C SER A 174 13.34 6.45 16.64
N ASP A 175 13.98 5.92 17.69
CA ASP A 175 15.24 6.48 18.20
C ASP A 175 16.42 6.12 17.29
N ALA A 176 16.38 4.91 16.72
CA ALA A 176 17.45 4.36 15.91
C ALA A 176 17.41 4.79 14.43
N PHE A 177 16.23 5.15 13.93
CA PHE A 177 16.02 5.53 12.54
C PHE A 177 16.95 6.69 12.13
N HIS A 178 17.56 6.56 10.96
CA HIS A 178 18.54 7.50 10.40
C HIS A 178 19.81 7.73 11.23
N ARG A 179 20.10 6.89 12.22
CA ARG A 179 21.38 6.94 12.92
C ARG A 179 22.35 5.89 12.38
N PRO A 180 23.67 6.12 12.43
CA PRO A 180 24.67 5.14 12.01
C PRO A 180 24.60 3.85 12.86
N PHE A 181 24.64 2.70 12.20
CA PHE A 181 24.60 1.38 12.84
C PHE A 181 25.66 1.23 13.95
N LEU A 182 26.92 1.56 13.64
CA LEU A 182 28.05 1.43 14.57
C LEU A 182 27.98 2.36 15.78
N GLN A 183 27.21 3.44 15.70
CA GLN A 183 27.04 4.37 16.82
C GLN A 183 26.04 3.82 17.84
N ILE A 184 25.04 3.08 17.38
CA ILE A 184 23.95 2.55 18.21
C ILE A 184 24.27 1.17 18.74
N PHE A 185 24.70 0.27 17.87
CA PHE A 185 24.89 -1.13 18.20
C PHE A 185 26.37 -1.38 18.44
N LYS A 186 26.73 -1.44 19.73
CA LYS A 186 28.07 -1.81 20.16
C LYS A 186 28.14 -3.32 20.27
N LEU A 187 28.92 -3.91 19.38
CA LEU A 187 29.20 -5.34 19.36
C LEU A 187 30.61 -5.57 19.90
N LEU A 188 30.74 -6.46 20.87
CA LEU A 188 32.01 -6.80 21.51
C LEU A 188 32.36 -8.27 21.25
N SER A 189 33.64 -8.57 21.08
CA SER A 189 34.16 -9.93 21.23
C SER A 189 34.06 -10.34 22.70
N GLU A 190 33.47 -11.51 22.97
CA GLU A 190 33.33 -11.99 24.35
C GLU A 190 34.68 -12.32 25.00
N GLU A 191 35.62 -12.86 24.22
CA GLU A 191 36.94 -13.29 24.71
C GLU A 191 37.82 -12.09 25.13
N HIS A 192 37.88 -11.06 24.29
CA HIS A 192 38.80 -9.93 24.48
C HIS A 192 38.12 -8.67 25.03
N ARG A 193 36.78 -8.66 25.10
CA ARG A 193 35.95 -7.49 25.45
C ARG A 193 36.22 -6.26 24.58
N GLN A 194 36.75 -6.45 23.37
CA GLN A 194 37.03 -5.37 22.41
C GLN A 194 35.87 -5.21 21.43
N PRO A 195 35.60 -3.96 20.97
CA PRO A 195 34.69 -3.73 19.85
C PRO A 195 35.08 -4.56 18.63
N LEU A 196 34.08 -5.14 17.96
CA LEU A 196 34.29 -5.78 16.67
C LEU A 196 34.70 -4.73 15.62
N ASP A 197 35.52 -5.16 14.67
CA ASP A 197 35.84 -4.38 13.47
C ASP A 197 34.55 -3.94 12.76
N ASP A 198 34.66 -2.90 11.92
CA ASP A 198 33.52 -2.34 11.17
C ASP A 198 32.88 -3.38 10.23
N MET A 199 31.93 -4.13 10.79
CA MET A 199 31.18 -5.17 10.10
C MET A 199 30.38 -4.60 8.93
N PHE A 200 29.87 -3.38 9.07
CA PHE A 200 29.10 -2.74 8.00
C PHE A 200 29.96 -2.58 6.76
N THR A 201 31.14 -1.96 6.89
CA THR A 201 32.01 -1.72 5.73
C THR A 201 32.45 -3.03 5.06
N ARG A 202 32.78 -4.06 5.84
CA ARG A 202 33.20 -5.37 5.32
C ARG A 202 32.07 -6.07 4.54
N ILE A 203 30.88 -6.15 5.14
CA ILE A 203 29.71 -6.77 4.48
C ILE A 203 29.31 -5.95 3.25
N PHE A 204 29.29 -4.62 3.36
CA PHE A 204 28.91 -3.74 2.26
C PHE A 204 29.86 -3.87 1.06
N LYS A 205 31.16 -4.10 1.29
CA LYS A 205 32.15 -4.41 0.23
C LYS A 205 32.06 -5.82 -0.32
N GLY A 206 31.26 -6.70 0.28
CA GLY A 206 31.08 -8.08 -0.17
C GLY A 206 32.22 -9.01 0.26
N GLU A 207 32.94 -8.67 1.32
CA GLU A 207 33.92 -9.58 1.92
C GLU A 207 33.20 -10.82 2.47
N ASN A 208 33.83 -12.00 2.38
CA ASN A 208 33.29 -13.20 3.02
C ASN A 208 33.38 -13.02 4.54
N VAL A 209 32.25 -12.73 5.17
CA VAL A 209 32.15 -12.47 6.62
C VAL A 209 31.97 -13.78 7.41
N THR A 210 32.51 -14.88 6.90
CA THR A 210 32.54 -16.19 7.57
C THR A 210 33.51 -16.22 8.76
N ASP A 211 34.43 -15.26 8.85
CA ASP A 211 35.36 -15.08 9.98
C ASP A 211 34.80 -14.14 11.06
N LEU A 212 33.49 -14.20 11.34
CA LEU A 212 32.96 -13.52 12.52
C LEU A 212 33.38 -14.29 13.77
N PRO A 213 33.81 -13.61 14.84
CA PRO A 213 34.05 -14.26 16.12
C PRO A 213 32.83 -15.07 16.55
N VAL A 214 33.07 -16.33 16.92
CA VAL A 214 32.03 -17.29 17.32
C VAL A 214 31.21 -16.79 18.52
N HIS A 215 31.78 -15.87 19.30
CA HIS A 215 31.21 -15.37 20.55
C HIS A 215 31.14 -13.83 20.57
N ILE A 216 29.95 -13.30 20.30
CA ILE A 216 29.67 -11.85 20.23
C ILE A 216 28.73 -11.46 21.37
N LEU A 217 29.04 -10.33 22.03
CA LEU A 217 28.15 -9.67 22.99
C LEU A 217 27.57 -8.41 22.35
N LEU A 218 26.25 -8.27 22.42
CA LEU A 218 25.55 -7.02 22.10
C LEU A 218 25.34 -6.23 23.39
N VAL A 219 25.80 -4.97 23.40
CA VAL A 219 25.51 -4.03 24.48
C VAL A 219 24.19 -3.32 24.15
N LYS A 220 23.16 -3.57 24.95
CA LYS A 220 21.84 -2.95 24.83
C LYS A 220 21.88 -1.47 25.19
N LYS A 221 20.81 -0.74 24.84
CA LYS A 221 20.65 0.69 25.17
C LYS A 221 20.80 1.01 26.67
N ASN A 222 20.35 0.10 27.54
CA ASN A 222 20.42 0.26 28.99
C ASN A 222 21.78 -0.16 29.59
N GLY A 223 22.71 -0.66 28.77
CA GLY A 223 24.03 -1.13 29.20
C GLY A 223 24.12 -2.64 29.45
N ASP A 224 23.00 -3.37 29.44
CA ASP A 224 23.03 -4.83 29.61
C ASP A 224 23.71 -5.50 28.40
N GLU A 225 24.47 -6.56 28.66
CA GLU A 225 25.11 -7.34 27.62
C GLU A 225 24.35 -8.65 27.41
N ILE A 226 24.06 -8.98 26.16
CA ILE A 226 23.51 -10.28 25.80
C ILE A 226 24.38 -10.99 24.76
N PRO A 227 24.59 -12.31 24.90
CA PRO A 227 25.26 -13.09 23.88
C PRO A 227 24.38 -13.20 22.65
N ILE A 228 24.91 -12.84 21.50
CA ILE A 228 24.22 -12.93 20.22
C ILE A 228 25.06 -13.70 19.20
N VAL A 229 24.37 -14.27 18.21
CA VAL A 229 24.98 -14.61 16.93
C VAL A 229 24.56 -13.55 15.93
N CYS A 230 25.53 -12.97 15.23
CA CYS A 230 25.28 -11.93 14.24
C CYS A 230 25.57 -12.45 12.84
N HIS A 231 24.61 -12.31 11.94
CA HIS A 231 24.80 -12.52 10.51
C HIS A 231 24.50 -11.22 9.77
N GLY A 232 25.16 -11.01 8.65
CA GLY A 232 24.83 -9.88 7.79
C GLY A 232 25.02 -10.18 6.32
N SER A 233 24.20 -9.55 5.49
CA SER A 233 24.21 -9.71 4.05
C SER A 233 23.97 -8.38 3.35
N GLN A 234 24.52 -8.25 2.14
CA GLN A 234 24.28 -7.09 1.31
C GLN A 234 22.80 -7.04 0.89
N LEU A 235 22.20 -5.87 1.04
CA LEU A 235 20.94 -5.55 0.38
C LEU A 235 21.27 -5.08 -1.04
N LYS A 236 20.80 -5.81 -2.06
CA LYS A 236 21.09 -5.50 -3.48
C LYS A 236 19.85 -4.99 -4.19
N SER A 237 20.03 -4.03 -5.09
CA SER A 237 19.02 -3.59 -6.06
C SER A 237 18.85 -4.63 -7.17
N GLU A 238 17.81 -4.49 -8.00
CA GLU A 238 17.54 -5.36 -9.16
C GLU A 238 18.72 -5.44 -10.14
N ASN A 239 19.53 -4.38 -10.22
CA ASN A 239 20.72 -4.31 -11.05
C ASN A 239 21.98 -4.94 -10.40
N GLY A 240 21.85 -5.54 -9.21
CA GLY A 240 22.94 -6.16 -8.47
C GLY A 240 23.82 -5.21 -7.65
N SER A 241 23.56 -3.90 -7.68
CA SER A 241 24.30 -2.91 -6.89
C SER A 241 23.92 -3.00 -5.41
N SER A 242 24.91 -2.88 -4.51
CA SER A 242 24.67 -2.85 -3.06
C SER A 242 24.02 -1.53 -2.67
N ILE A 243 22.81 -1.61 -2.11
CA ILE A 243 22.02 -0.46 -1.63
C ILE A 243 21.97 -0.39 -0.08
N GLY A 244 22.66 -1.31 0.60
CA GLY A 244 22.77 -1.33 2.05
C GLY A 244 23.17 -2.69 2.61
N VAL A 245 22.99 -2.85 3.91
CA VAL A 245 23.26 -4.11 4.63
C VAL A 245 22.08 -4.47 5.51
N VAL A 246 21.72 -5.76 5.51
CA VAL A 246 20.78 -6.36 6.48
C VAL A 246 21.59 -7.13 7.52
N PHE A 247 21.33 -6.85 8.79
CA PHE A 247 21.86 -7.58 9.94
C PHE A 247 20.75 -8.40 10.59
N VAL A 248 21.10 -9.62 10.98
CA VAL A 248 20.25 -10.53 11.74
C VAL A 248 20.97 -10.87 13.03
N PHE A 249 20.35 -10.54 14.17
CA PHE A 249 20.84 -10.94 15.49
C PHE A 249 19.96 -12.05 16.05
N TYR A 250 20.59 -13.16 16.41
CA TYR A 250 19.98 -14.25 17.16
C TYR A 250 20.39 -14.14 18.62
N ASP A 251 19.42 -14.05 19.53
CA ASP A 251 19.69 -14.08 20.97
C ASP A 251 20.07 -15.50 21.41
N ASN A 252 21.32 -15.69 21.81
CA ASN A 252 21.87 -16.98 22.20
C ASN A 252 21.79 -17.25 23.71
N THR A 253 21.13 -16.37 24.48
CA THR A 253 21.08 -16.45 25.95
C THR A 253 20.46 -17.75 26.43
N LYS A 254 19.29 -18.12 25.90
CA LYS A 254 18.56 -19.32 26.34
C LYS A 254 19.31 -20.61 25.99
N HIS A 255 19.93 -20.65 24.81
CA HIS A 255 20.73 -21.80 24.39
C HIS A 255 21.92 -22.01 25.35
N ARG A 256 22.64 -20.94 25.69
CA ARG A 256 23.75 -21.00 26.65
C ARG A 256 23.30 -21.38 28.06
N GLN A 257 22.17 -20.83 28.53
CA GLN A 257 21.61 -21.20 29.84
C GLN A 257 21.28 -22.70 29.91
N ASN A 258 20.69 -23.25 28.85
CA ASN A 258 20.41 -24.68 28.77
C ASN A 258 21.69 -25.52 28.73
N GLU A 259 22.68 -25.09 27.95
CA GLU A 259 23.98 -25.79 27.87
C GLU A 259 24.70 -25.78 29.22
N LEU A 260 24.72 -24.63 29.92
CA LEU A 260 25.26 -24.50 31.27
C LEU A 260 24.48 -25.36 32.27
N ALA A 261 23.16 -25.37 32.21
CA ALA A 261 22.33 -26.20 33.08
C ALA A 261 22.60 -27.70 32.88
N LEU A 262 22.71 -28.15 31.63
CA LEU A 262 23.08 -29.53 31.31
C LEU A 262 24.49 -29.88 31.79
N ARG A 263 25.47 -28.99 31.58
CA ARG A 263 26.84 -29.17 32.11
C ARG A 263 26.85 -29.24 33.63
N ASN A 264 26.10 -28.36 34.31
CA ASN A 264 25.99 -28.36 35.76
C ASN A 264 25.33 -29.66 36.27
N GLN A 265 24.28 -30.14 35.62
CA GLN A 265 23.65 -31.43 35.95
C GLN A 265 24.64 -32.60 35.81
N ALA A 266 25.44 -32.63 34.74
CA ALA A 266 26.48 -33.64 34.57
C ALA A 266 27.56 -33.54 35.67
N MET A 267 27.95 -32.31 36.07
CA MET A 267 28.88 -32.11 37.18
C MET A 267 28.33 -32.55 38.54
N LEU A 268 27.02 -32.46 38.78
CA LEU A 268 26.42 -32.93 40.04
C LEU A 268 26.62 -34.44 40.24
N LEU A 269 26.64 -35.23 39.17
CA LEU A 269 26.96 -36.66 39.23
C LEU A 269 28.38 -36.92 39.77
N ASN A 270 29.32 -36.01 39.52
CA ASN A 270 30.69 -36.08 40.05
C ASN A 270 30.79 -35.77 41.55
N PHE A 271 29.77 -35.20 42.19
CA PHE A 271 29.77 -34.94 43.63
C PHE A 271 28.96 -35.98 44.43
N ALA A 272 28.25 -36.87 43.75
CA ALA A 272 27.58 -37.99 44.40
C ALA A 272 28.63 -38.90 45.08
N HIS A 273 28.39 -39.25 46.34
CA HIS A 273 29.22 -40.21 47.07
C HIS A 273 29.00 -41.64 46.60
N ASP A 274 27.81 -41.96 46.09
CA ASP A 274 27.54 -43.25 45.47
C ASP A 274 28.38 -43.41 44.20
N ALA A 275 28.89 -44.63 44.00
CA ALA A 275 29.61 -44.98 42.78
C ALA A 275 28.65 -45.00 41.58
N ILE A 276 28.86 -44.08 40.64
CA ILE A 276 28.10 -43.94 39.40
C ILE A 276 29.08 -44.03 38.23
N PHE A 277 28.85 -45.00 37.35
CA PHE A 277 29.60 -45.15 36.11
C PHE A 277 28.68 -45.59 34.97
N VAL A 278 29.05 -45.23 33.74
CA VAL A 278 28.34 -45.60 32.51
C VAL A 278 29.33 -46.28 31.57
N PHE A 279 28.88 -47.30 30.86
CA PHE A 279 29.66 -47.97 29.82
C PHE A 279 28.82 -48.15 28.54
N ASP A 280 29.49 -48.21 27.40
CA ASP A 280 28.86 -48.40 26.10
C ASP A 280 28.48 -49.87 25.82
N THR A 281 27.95 -50.15 24.63
CA THR A 281 27.56 -51.51 24.21
C THR A 281 28.73 -52.48 24.10
N ASP A 282 29.96 -51.97 23.97
CA ASP A 282 31.20 -52.75 23.95
C ASP A 282 31.79 -52.93 25.37
N ASN A 283 31.02 -52.56 26.39
CA ASN A 283 31.39 -52.58 27.80
C ASN A 283 32.55 -51.65 28.17
N LYS A 284 32.87 -50.65 27.33
CA LYS A 284 33.90 -49.65 27.65
C LYS A 284 33.30 -48.55 28.50
N ILE A 285 33.98 -48.22 29.60
CA ILE A 285 33.57 -47.16 30.53
C ILE A 285 33.61 -45.81 29.80
N THR A 286 32.50 -45.11 29.75
CA THR A 286 32.36 -43.77 29.15
C THR A 286 32.22 -42.66 30.20
N PHE A 287 31.84 -43.01 31.42
CA PHE A 287 31.74 -42.07 32.53
C PHE A 287 32.11 -42.76 33.86
N TRP A 288 32.86 -42.06 34.69
CA TRP A 288 33.33 -42.53 35.99
C TRP A 288 33.36 -41.36 36.97
N ASN A 289 32.45 -41.36 37.94
CA ASN A 289 32.30 -40.26 38.89
C ASN A 289 33.25 -40.40 40.09
N ARG A 290 33.34 -39.34 40.92
CA ARG A 290 34.18 -39.33 42.12
C ARG A 290 33.81 -40.44 43.12
N GLY A 291 32.52 -40.72 43.32
CA GLY A 291 32.09 -41.82 44.19
C GLY A 291 32.65 -43.17 43.73
N ALA A 292 32.76 -43.40 42.41
CA ALA A 292 33.37 -44.59 41.84
C ALA A 292 34.90 -44.60 42.00
N GLU A 293 35.57 -43.44 41.90
CA GLU A 293 37.00 -43.33 42.25
C GLU A 293 37.26 -43.69 43.71
N GLU A 294 36.45 -43.16 44.64
CA GLU A 294 36.60 -43.40 46.07
C GLU A 294 36.24 -44.85 46.44
N THR A 295 35.23 -45.43 45.78
CA THR A 295 34.76 -46.81 46.06
C THR A 295 35.68 -47.87 45.48
N TYR A 296 36.12 -47.71 44.22
CA TYR A 296 36.87 -48.73 43.49
C TYR A 296 38.37 -48.42 43.37
N GLY A 297 38.81 -47.23 43.73
CA GLY A 297 40.23 -46.84 43.80
C GLY A 297 40.89 -46.46 42.48
N TRP A 298 40.14 -46.44 41.37
CA TRP A 298 40.63 -46.04 40.05
C TRP A 298 40.21 -44.62 39.73
N THR A 299 41.13 -43.79 39.26
CA THR A 299 40.75 -42.45 38.77
C THR A 299 39.95 -42.55 37.47
N SER A 300 39.14 -41.54 37.20
CA SER A 300 38.36 -41.43 35.97
C SER A 300 39.26 -41.50 34.72
N ALA A 301 40.45 -40.91 34.79
CA ALA A 301 41.45 -40.97 33.72
C ALA A 301 42.01 -42.37 33.47
N GLU A 302 42.05 -43.22 34.49
CA GLU A 302 42.52 -44.61 34.39
C GLU A 302 41.41 -45.57 33.96
N ALA A 303 40.16 -45.28 34.37
CA ALA A 303 38.99 -46.11 34.16
C ALA A 303 38.31 -45.87 32.80
N VAL A 304 38.13 -44.60 32.39
CA VAL A 304 37.43 -44.26 31.14
C VAL A 304 38.17 -44.84 29.93
N GLY A 305 37.43 -45.50 29.04
CA GLY A 305 37.93 -46.20 27.85
C GLY A 305 38.31 -47.67 28.10
N ARG A 306 38.39 -48.14 29.35
CA ARG A 306 38.65 -49.55 29.67
C ARG A 306 37.37 -50.37 29.69
N VAL A 307 37.51 -51.67 29.43
CA VAL A 307 36.41 -52.63 29.56
C VAL A 307 36.11 -52.85 31.05
N ILE A 308 34.86 -52.65 31.45
CA ILE A 308 34.43 -52.64 32.86
C ILE A 308 34.77 -53.95 33.61
N TYR A 309 34.57 -55.10 32.98
CA TYR A 309 34.81 -56.40 33.61
C TYR A 309 36.29 -56.70 33.81
N ASP A 310 37.13 -56.23 32.90
CA ASP A 310 38.59 -56.37 33.01
C ASP A 310 39.14 -55.44 34.10
N LEU A 311 38.65 -54.19 34.14
CA LEU A 311 39.10 -53.20 35.14
C LEU A 311 38.73 -53.63 36.56
N LEU A 312 37.50 -54.10 36.77
CA LEU A 312 37.01 -54.53 38.09
C LEU A 312 37.35 -55.98 38.42
N ASN A 313 37.97 -56.71 37.49
CA ASN A 313 38.27 -58.14 37.61
C ASN A 313 37.06 -58.97 38.05
N THR A 314 35.90 -58.67 37.45
CA THR A 314 34.61 -59.24 37.83
C THR A 314 34.59 -60.75 37.54
N ARG A 315 34.47 -61.57 38.59
CA ARG A 315 34.32 -63.01 38.44
C ARG A 315 32.85 -63.39 38.39
N TYR A 316 32.42 -63.89 37.24
CA TYR A 316 31.08 -64.45 37.09
C TYR A 316 31.00 -65.86 37.66
N PRO A 317 29.90 -66.23 38.35
CA PRO A 317 29.67 -67.60 38.80
C PRO A 317 29.57 -68.62 37.66
N THR A 318 29.18 -68.15 36.48
CA THR A 318 28.91 -68.95 35.27
C THR A 318 29.45 -68.23 34.04
N SER A 319 29.64 -68.94 32.91
CA SER A 319 30.13 -68.30 31.68
C SER A 319 29.15 -67.22 31.19
N GLN A 320 29.66 -66.15 30.59
CA GLN A 320 28.82 -65.07 30.04
C GLN A 320 27.83 -65.58 28.97
N GLN A 321 28.23 -66.63 28.23
CA GLN A 321 27.36 -67.32 27.27
C GLN A 321 26.15 -67.96 27.97
N ASN A 322 26.36 -68.62 29.11
CA ASN A 322 25.29 -69.29 29.85
C ASN A 322 24.35 -68.28 30.49
N ILE A 323 24.87 -67.19 31.05
CA ILE A 323 24.05 -66.10 31.63
C ILE A 323 23.20 -65.43 30.54
N LYS A 324 23.77 -65.16 29.36
CA LYS A 324 23.03 -64.57 28.23
C LYS A 324 21.94 -65.51 27.70
N THR A 325 22.25 -66.80 27.57
CA THR A 325 21.29 -67.82 27.14
C THR A 325 20.16 -67.99 28.17
N GLU A 326 20.47 -67.88 29.47
CA GLU A 326 19.48 -67.98 30.53
C GLU A 326 18.57 -66.74 30.59
N LEU A 327 19.11 -65.53 30.42
CA LEU A 327 18.32 -64.30 30.29
C LEU A 327 17.40 -64.31 29.05
N GLU A 328 17.89 -64.79 27.91
CA GLU A 328 17.09 -64.93 26.69
C GLU A 328 15.99 -66.00 26.83
N ASN A 329 16.19 -67.01 27.69
CA ASN A 329 15.23 -68.08 27.93
C ASN A 329 14.24 -67.79 29.09
N THR A 330 14.57 -66.87 30.00
CA THR A 330 13.75 -66.60 31.20
C THR A 330 12.94 -65.30 31.16
N GLY A 331 13.25 -64.36 30.26
CA GLY A 331 12.41 -63.19 29.99
C GLY A 331 12.54 -62.08 31.02
#